data_AF-A0A0D2LIB9-F1
#
_entry.id   AF-A0A0D2LIB9-F1
#
_cell.length_a   1.000
_cell.length_b   1.000
_cell.length_c   1.000
_cell.angle_alpha   90.00
_cell.angle_beta   90.00
_cell.angle_gamma   90.00
#
_symmetry.space_group_name_H-M   'P 1'
#
loop_
_entity.id
_entity.type
_entity.pdbx_description
1 polymer ?
#
loop_
_entity_poly.entity_id
_entity_poly.type
_entity_poly.pdbx_seq_one_letter_code
_entity_poly.pdbx_strand_id
1 'polypeptide(L)'
;LKEVSASQGLMLESLSPALLAPSAPHDAATCPDKAPAARLAALAAAGAAGVPFTSGVLVGIGESRRERLESLIAIRRAHETYGHVQEVIIQNFR
;
A
#
# COMPACT_ATOMS: atom_id res chain seq x y z
N LEU A 1 20.34 -2.76 -5.76
CA LEU A 1 19.23 -3.56 -6.34
C LEU A 1 19.84 -4.78 -7.00
N LYS A 2 19.33 -6.00 -6.76
CA LYS A 2 19.85 -7.21 -7.42
C LYS A 2 19.61 -7.12 -8.92
N GLU A 3 20.61 -7.50 -9.71
CA GLU A 3 20.69 -7.34 -11.17
C GLU A 3 19.54 -8.03 -11.95
N VAL A 4 18.87 -9.02 -11.34
CA VAL A 4 17.89 -9.90 -12.01
C VAL A 4 16.59 -10.13 -11.23
N SER A 5 16.33 -9.39 -10.15
CA SER A 5 15.07 -9.61 -9.40
C SER A 5 13.92 -8.88 -10.07
N ALA A 6 12.92 -9.62 -10.57
CA ALA A 6 11.64 -9.04 -10.94
C ALA A 6 11.03 -8.32 -9.73
N SER A 7 10.45 -7.12 -9.95
CA SER A 7 9.70 -6.41 -8.93
C SER A 7 8.58 -7.30 -8.43
N GLN A 8 8.48 -7.48 -7.11
CA GLN A 8 7.29 -8.05 -6.48
C GLN A 8 6.34 -6.92 -6.13
N GLY A 9 5.05 -7.19 -5.92
CA GLY A 9 4.12 -6.11 -5.66
C GLY A 9 2.97 -6.46 -4.75
N LEU A 10 2.59 -5.46 -3.96
CA LEU A 10 1.38 -5.45 -3.15
C LEU A 10 0.93 -4.00 -3.00
N MET A 11 -0.32 -3.73 -3.36
CA MET A 11 -0.90 -2.40 -3.25
C MET A 11 -1.06 -2.01 -1.77
N LEU A 12 -0.74 -0.77 -1.40
CA LEU A 12 -1.14 -0.23 -0.10
C LEU A 12 -2.66 0.05 -0.09
N GLU A 13 -3.21 0.37 -1.26
CA GLU A 13 -4.61 0.67 -1.54
C GLU A 13 -5.09 1.95 -0.84
N SER A 14 -5.19 1.93 0.50
CA SER A 14 -5.58 3.09 1.32
C SER A 14 -5.21 2.85 2.78
N LEU A 15 -4.92 3.93 3.52
CA LEU A 15 -4.73 3.89 4.98
C LEU A 15 -6.01 4.26 5.75
N SER A 16 -7.12 4.52 5.07
CA SER A 16 -8.36 4.93 5.71
C SER A 16 -8.95 3.78 6.55
N PRO A 17 -9.12 3.96 7.88
CA PRO A 17 -9.75 2.95 8.72
C PRO A 17 -11.26 2.86 8.46
N ALA A 18 -11.87 3.89 7.87
CA ALA A 18 -13.29 3.88 7.52
C ALA A 18 -13.62 2.80 6.48
N LEU A 19 -12.65 2.41 5.64
CA LEU A 19 -12.81 1.34 4.66
C LEU A 19 -12.91 -0.06 5.28
N LEU A 20 -12.58 -0.21 6.56
CA LEU A 20 -12.68 -1.47 7.30
C LEU A 20 -14.06 -1.71 7.90
N ALA A 21 -14.95 -0.72 7.84
CA ALA A 21 -16.31 -0.83 8.38
C ALA A 21 -17.12 -1.93 7.67
N PRO A 22 -18.16 -2.48 8.31
CA PRO A 22 -19.03 -3.47 7.68
C PRO A 22 -19.56 -3.01 6.33
N SER A 23 -19.46 -3.88 5.32
CA SER A 23 -19.83 -3.63 3.92
C SER A 23 -19.04 -2.53 3.18
N ALA A 24 -18.01 -1.94 3.80
CA ALA A 24 -17.10 -1.05 3.10
C ALA A 24 -16.11 -1.86 2.21
N PRO A 25 -15.41 -1.23 1.24
CA PRO A 25 -14.62 -1.98 0.27
C PRO A 25 -13.52 -2.88 0.85
N HIS A 26 -13.02 -2.57 2.06
CA HIS A 26 -12.02 -3.37 2.78
C HIS A 26 -12.59 -3.93 4.10
N ASP A 27 -13.89 -4.23 4.16
CA ASP A 27 -14.54 -4.79 5.35
C ASP A 27 -13.63 -5.81 6.05
N ALA A 28 -13.30 -5.53 7.32
CA ALA A 28 -12.32 -6.30 8.07
C ALA A 28 -12.73 -7.78 8.26
N ALA A 29 -14.03 -8.09 8.21
CA ALA A 29 -14.52 -9.46 8.34
C ALA A 29 -14.22 -10.30 7.09
N THR A 30 -14.15 -9.68 5.91
CA THR A 30 -13.93 -10.37 4.63
C THR A 30 -12.55 -10.13 4.03
N CYS A 31 -11.87 -9.06 4.43
CA CYS A 31 -10.59 -8.63 3.89
C CYS A 31 -9.58 -8.28 5.00
N PRO A 32 -9.25 -9.22 5.91
CA PRO A 32 -8.39 -8.93 7.06
C PRO A 32 -6.97 -8.49 6.65
N ASP A 33 -6.48 -8.93 5.49
CA ASP A 33 -5.16 -8.55 4.93
C ASP A 33 -5.14 -7.11 4.38
N LYS A 34 -6.31 -6.49 4.19
CA LYS A 34 -6.43 -5.10 3.73
C LYS A 34 -6.37 -4.08 4.86
N ALA A 35 -6.22 -4.53 6.10
CA ALA A 35 -5.95 -3.65 7.22
C ALA A 35 -4.68 -2.81 6.98
N PRO A 36 -4.70 -1.47 7.21
CA PRO A 36 -3.54 -0.61 6.98
C PRO A 36 -2.26 -1.10 7.66
N ALA A 37 -2.37 -1.62 8.89
CA ALA A 37 -1.23 -2.15 9.63
C ALA A 37 -0.60 -3.38 8.93
N ALA A 38 -1.41 -4.28 8.38
CA ALA A 38 -0.92 -5.46 7.67
C ALA A 38 -0.22 -5.06 6.36
N ARG A 39 -0.80 -4.14 5.59
CA ARG A 39 -0.21 -3.62 4.34
C ARG A 39 1.11 -2.88 4.59
N LEU A 40 1.18 -2.05 5.63
CA LEU A 40 2.42 -1.36 6.02
C LEU A 40 3.49 -2.35 6.51
N ALA A 41 3.12 -3.38 7.28
CA ALA A 41 4.05 -4.40 7.72
C ALA A 41 4.63 -5.20 6.54
N ALA A 42 3.80 -5.55 5.56
CA ALA A 42 4.25 -6.22 4.33
C ALA A 42 5.23 -5.36 3.53
N LEU A 43 4.91 -4.07 3.35
CA LEU A 43 5.80 -3.13 2.66
C LEU A 43 7.15 -2.98 3.40
N ALA A 44 7.13 -2.84 4.72
CA ALA A 44 8.35 -2.76 5.52
C ALA A 44 9.17 -4.06 5.48
N ALA A 45 8.51 -5.22 5.48
CA ALA A 45 9.18 -6.52 5.38
C ALA A 45 9.88 -6.69 4.02
N ALA A 46 9.24 -6.27 2.92
CA ALA A 46 9.86 -6.25 1.60
C ALA A 46 11.09 -5.33 1.57
N GLY A 47 11.00 -4.15 2.18
CA GLY A 47 12.11 -3.22 2.32
C GLY A 47 13.28 -3.78 3.12
N ALA A 48 13.00 -4.38 4.29
CA ALA A 48 14.00 -5.01 5.13
C ALA A 48 14.70 -6.19 4.43
N ALA A 49 13.99 -6.93 3.58
CA ALA A 49 14.53 -8.01 2.77
C ALA A 49 15.29 -7.53 1.51
N GLY A 50 15.29 -6.21 1.22
CA GLY A 50 15.92 -5.65 0.03
C GLY A 50 15.25 -6.08 -1.28
N VAL A 51 13.96 -6.46 -1.23
CA VAL A 51 13.18 -6.88 -2.39
C VAL A 51 12.70 -5.64 -3.15
N PRO A 52 13.03 -5.50 -4.45
CA PRO A 52 12.45 -4.43 -5.25
C PRO A 52 10.93 -4.60 -5.31
N PHE A 53 10.20 -3.52 -5.02
CA PHE A 53 8.77 -3.62 -4.73
C PHE A 53 7.93 -2.56 -5.45
N THR A 54 6.81 -3.00 -6.02
CA THR A 54 5.76 -2.15 -6.58
C THR A 54 4.62 -2.03 -5.56
N SER A 55 4.16 -0.81 -5.32
CA SER A 55 2.98 -0.57 -4.49
C SER A 55 2.13 0.54 -5.11
N GLY A 56 1.16 1.06 -4.36
CA GLY A 56 0.25 2.06 -4.91
C GLY A 56 -1.00 2.29 -4.07
N VAL A 57 -1.84 3.19 -4.55
CA VAL A 57 -3.11 3.56 -3.93
C VAL A 57 -4.26 3.35 -4.91
N LEU A 58 -5.42 3.00 -4.35
CA LEU A 58 -6.69 3.03 -5.05
C LEU A 58 -7.36 4.39 -4.83
N VAL A 59 -7.93 4.94 -5.89
CA VAL A 59 -8.59 6.25 -5.88
C VAL A 59 -10.07 6.08 -6.21
N GLY A 60 -10.94 6.50 -5.30
CA GLY A 60 -12.39 6.49 -5.49
C GLY A 60 -13.10 5.29 -4.83
N ILE A 61 -12.48 4.65 -3.84
CA ILE A 61 -13.07 3.56 -3.06
C ILE A 61 -13.74 4.05 -1.76
N GLY A 62 -13.88 5.36 -1.58
CA GLY A 62 -14.52 5.97 -0.40
C GLY A 62 -13.55 6.70 0.52
N GLU A 63 -12.26 6.70 0.21
CA GLU A 63 -11.25 7.48 0.90
C GLU A 63 -11.32 8.97 0.54
N SER A 64 -11.00 9.82 1.52
CA SER A 64 -10.86 11.26 1.35
C SER A 64 -9.54 11.64 0.67
N ARG A 65 -9.45 12.88 0.15
CA ARG A 65 -8.20 13.41 -0.40
C ARG A 65 -7.05 13.39 0.61
N ARG A 66 -7.33 13.64 1.89
CA ARG A 66 -6.33 13.60 2.95
C ARG A 66 -5.76 12.19 3.11
N GLU A 67 -6.62 11.17 3.13
CA GLU A 67 -6.19 9.77 3.28
C GLU A 67 -5.37 9.29 2.09
N ARG A 68 -5.67 9.73 0.86
CA ARG A 68 -4.80 9.46 -0.32
C ARG A 68 -3.39 9.99 -0.10
N LEU A 69 -3.27 11.23 0.39
CA LEU A 69 -1.97 11.84 0.66
C LEU A 69 -1.23 11.12 1.78
N GLU A 70 -1.93 10.73 2.85
CA GLU A 70 -1.36 9.94 3.95
C GLU A 70 -0.81 8.59 3.43
N SER A 71 -1.55 7.89 2.56
CA SER A 71 -1.07 6.66 1.93
C SER A 71 0.17 6.87 1.07
N LEU A 72 0.19 7.91 0.22
CA LEU A 72 1.37 8.22 -0.61
C LEU A 72 2.59 8.62 0.23
N ILE A 73 2.37 9.38 1.31
CA ILE A 73 3.44 9.73 2.25
C ILE A 73 4.00 8.48 2.94
N ALA A 74 3.16 7.49 3.27
CA ALA A 74 3.63 6.24 3.85
C ALA A 74 4.50 5.43 2.88
N ILE A 75 4.11 5.33 1.61
CA ILE A 75 4.93 4.68 0.56
C ILE A 75 6.27 5.42 0.42
N ARG A 76 6.25 6.76 0.39
CA ARG A 76 7.48 7.57 0.34
C ARG A 76 8.39 7.27 1.53
N ARG A 77 7.87 7.26 2.76
CA ARG A 77 8.65 6.97 3.98
C ARG A 77 9.29 5.58 3.93
N ALA A 78 8.55 4.58 3.43
CA ALA A 78 9.09 3.23 3.28
C ALA A 78 10.22 3.18 2.24
N HIS A 79 10.09 3.94 1.14
CA HIS A 79 11.17 4.08 0.16
C HIS A 79 12.37 4.86 0.72
N GLU A 80 12.16 5.97 1.43
CA GLU A 80 13.24 6.75 2.08
C GLU A 80 14.02 5.89 3.09
N THR A 81 13.34 4.95 3.76
CA THR A 81 13.96 4.07 4.77
C THR A 81 14.76 2.93 4.15
N TYR A 82 14.26 2.30 3.08
CA TYR A 82 14.82 1.03 2.57
C TYR A 82 15.29 1.08 1.10
N GLY A 83 14.98 2.14 0.35
CA GLY A 83 15.33 2.31 -1.07
C GLY A 83 14.70 1.28 -2.02
N HIS A 84 13.63 0.60 -1.60
CA HIS A 84 13.13 -0.62 -2.23
C HIS A 84 11.95 -0.43 -3.19
N VAL A 85 11.16 0.64 -3.04
CA VAL A 85 10.00 0.89 -3.92
C VAL A 85 10.46 1.35 -5.30
N GLN A 86 10.07 0.63 -6.36
CA GLN A 86 10.46 0.95 -7.74
C GLN A 86 9.37 1.70 -8.51
N GLU A 87 8.11 1.40 -8.20
CA GLU A 87 6.95 1.95 -8.89
C GLU A 87 5.83 2.21 -7.88
N VAL A 88 5.10 3.31 -8.10
CA VAL A 88 3.90 3.67 -7.35
C VAL A 88 2.73 3.78 -8.32
N ILE A 89 1.81 2.83 -8.23
CA ILE A 89 0.60 2.79 -9.07
C ILE A 89 -0.47 3.70 -8.46
N ILE A 90 -1.00 4.60 -9.28
CA ILE A 90 -2.21 5.36 -8.97
C ILE A 90 -3.34 4.75 -9.79
N GLN A 91 -4.17 3.94 -9.15
CA GLN A 91 -5.25 3.22 -9.84
C GLN A 91 -6.60 3.78 -9.43
N ASN A 92 -7.34 4.32 -10.39
CA ASN A 92 -8.73 4.71 -10.21
C ASN A 92 -9.63 3.47 -10.08
N PHE A 93 -10.65 3.59 -9.23
CA PHE A 93 -11.75 2.65 -9.14
C PHE A 93 -12.95 3.25 -9.88
N ARG A 94 -12.95 3.11 -11.21
CA ARG A 94 -14.03 3.41 -12.18
C ARG A 94 -13.50 3.23 -13.60
#